data_AF-A0A497NPT5-F1
#
_entry.id   AF-A0A497NPT5-F1
#
_cell.length_a   1.000
_cell.length_b   1.000
_cell.length_c   1.000
_cell.angle_alpha   90.00
_cell.angle_beta   90.00
_cell.angle_gamma   90.00
#
_symmetry.space_group_name_H-M   'P 1'
#
loop_
_entity.id
_entity.type
_entity.pdbx_description
1 polymer ?
#
loop_
_entity_poly.entity_id
_entity_poly.type
_entity_poly.pdbx_seq_one_letter_code
_entity_poly.pdbx_strand_id
1 'polypeptide(L)'
;MSLIKRVGRTSLKRPRGRVTLPPEWIGKDVIVLSQEEYSYWKKRDKNLFLVKTIFQEILNSKSNGRRMFNVVTKTWNPVSGCLHHCSYCWARKLANTKLKNSHRYKEGFKPRLNEEEFKTRFKDGDFVFVSDMGDLFGDFIPREWILKVLEHIQHFPKTFFLFLTKNPGRYEKFLEDMPENAILGATIETNRDKLYLENVISGAALPSIRYDAMKKLKWDKKFISVEPILDFDLEVLCKWVKDISPFMMYVGYDNYHNRLPEPPLSKTLKFLEEISEVTLVVRKTIKPAWFERLESHLDGIQ
;
A
#
# COMPACT_ATOMS: atom_id res chain seq x y z
N MET A 1 30.89 7.31 6.66
CA MET A 1 30.37 6.46 7.76
C MET A 1 29.70 7.39 8.76
N SER A 2 28.37 7.51 8.72
CA SER A 2 27.64 8.34 9.66
C SER A 2 27.82 7.80 11.08
N LEU A 3 28.43 8.60 11.95
CA LEU A 3 28.53 8.28 13.37
C LEU A 3 27.31 8.87 14.07
N ILE A 4 26.41 8.00 14.53
CA ILE A 4 25.39 8.41 15.51
C ILE A 4 26.14 8.79 16.80
N LYS A 5 25.94 10.03 17.27
CA LYS A 5 26.54 10.55 18.49
C LYS A 5 25.46 11.06 19.41
N ARG A 6 25.53 10.71 20.69
CA ARG A 6 24.65 11.27 21.72
C ARG A 6 25.20 12.60 22.23
N VAL A 7 24.38 13.64 22.25
CA VAL A 7 24.78 14.98 22.71
C VAL A 7 24.89 14.98 24.23
N GLY A 8 26.08 15.27 24.75
CA GLY A 8 26.37 15.36 26.19
C GLY A 8 26.66 16.79 26.63
N ARG A 9 26.62 17.03 27.95
CA ARG A 9 27.09 18.29 28.54
C ARG A 9 28.61 18.41 28.35
N THR A 10 29.06 19.62 28.04
CA THR A 10 30.47 19.93 27.82
C THR A 10 31.29 19.62 29.08
N SER A 11 32.30 18.74 28.97
CA SER A 11 33.26 18.47 30.05
C SER A 11 34.64 19.07 29.73
N LEU A 12 35.38 19.47 30.77
CA LEU A 12 36.68 20.15 30.63
C LEU A 12 37.83 19.26 30.12
N LYS A 13 37.64 17.94 30.03
CA LYS A 13 38.72 16.99 29.70
C LYS A 13 38.41 16.25 28.40
N ARG A 14 39.05 16.65 27.28
CA ARG A 14 39.53 15.79 26.16
C ARG A 14 40.00 16.61 24.94
N PRO A 15 41.09 16.18 24.25
CA PRO A 15 41.71 16.89 23.13
C PRO A 15 41.10 16.51 21.77
N ARG A 16 39.77 16.53 21.66
CA ARG A 16 39.07 16.22 20.39
C ARG A 16 38.24 17.41 19.93
N GLY A 17 38.05 17.53 18.60
CA GLY A 17 37.15 18.52 18.01
C GLY A 17 35.73 18.42 18.59
N ARG A 18 35.09 19.56 18.81
CA ARG A 18 33.75 19.67 19.42
C ARG A 18 32.83 20.46 18.48
N VAL A 19 31.58 20.03 18.39
CA VAL A 19 30.48 20.80 17.81
C VAL A 19 29.57 21.20 18.96
N THR A 20 29.43 22.49 19.22
CA THR A 20 28.56 23.01 20.28
C THR A 20 27.16 23.18 19.73
N LEU A 21 26.18 22.55 20.37
CA LEU A 21 24.76 22.65 20.04
C LEU A 21 24.00 23.35 21.17
N PRO A 22 22.84 23.95 20.89
CA PRO A 22 21.98 24.52 21.92
C PRO A 22 21.55 23.50 23.00
N PRO A 23 21.26 23.93 24.25
CA PRO A 23 20.97 23.03 25.37
C PRO A 23 19.81 22.06 25.14
N GLU A 24 18.82 22.40 24.32
CA GLU A 24 17.67 21.56 23.96
C GLU A 24 18.04 20.31 23.14
N TRP A 25 19.30 20.21 22.70
CA TRP A 25 19.84 19.03 22.05
C TRP A 25 20.45 18.02 23.02
N ILE A 26 20.70 18.41 24.29
CA ILE A 26 21.29 17.52 25.29
C ILE A 26 20.44 16.26 25.44
N GLY A 27 21.09 15.11 25.37
CA GLY A 27 20.46 13.80 25.50
C GLY A 27 19.87 13.24 24.21
N LYS A 28 19.80 14.02 23.11
CA LYS A 28 19.38 13.55 21.79
C LYS A 28 20.51 12.85 21.04
N ASP A 29 20.16 11.87 20.22
CA ASP A 29 21.08 11.26 19.26
C ASP A 29 21.08 12.09 17.97
N VAL A 30 22.28 12.43 17.48
CA VAL A 30 22.48 13.23 16.28
C VAL A 30 23.37 12.50 15.27
N ILE A 31 23.15 12.79 13.99
CA ILE A 31 24.00 12.36 12.89
C ILE A 31 24.87 13.55 12.49
N VAL A 32 26.18 13.41 12.59
CA VAL A 32 27.13 14.43 12.14
C VAL A 32 27.61 14.07 10.73
N LEU A 33 27.42 14.98 9.79
CA LEU A 33 27.87 14.89 8.41
C LEU A 33 28.80 16.06 8.09
N SER A 34 29.81 15.85 7.25
CA SER A 34 30.57 16.96 6.68
C SER A 34 29.68 17.80 5.75
N GLN A 35 30.09 19.03 5.44
CA GLN A 35 29.37 19.87 4.47
C GLN A 35 29.29 19.19 3.09
N GLU A 36 30.32 18.45 2.70
CA GLU A 36 30.35 17.67 1.46
C GLU A 36 29.35 16.52 1.49
N GLU A 37 29.31 15.74 2.58
CA GLU A 37 28.35 14.66 2.77
C GLU A 37 26.91 15.18 2.77
N TYR A 38 26.64 16.27 3.50
CA TYR A 38 25.31 16.91 3.50
C TYR A 38 24.91 17.39 2.11
N SER A 39 25.82 18.04 1.39
CA SER A 39 25.56 18.53 0.02
C SER A 39 25.29 17.39 -0.95
N TYR A 40 26.03 16.27 -0.83
CA TYR A 40 25.78 15.05 -1.58
C TYR A 40 24.38 14.49 -1.33
N TRP A 41 24.00 14.30 -0.06
CA TRP A 41 22.67 13.76 0.30
C TRP A 41 21.54 14.69 -0.15
N LYS A 42 21.69 16.00 0.05
CA LYS A 42 20.71 17.01 -0.41
C LYS A 42 20.52 16.96 -1.92
N LYS A 43 21.61 16.81 -2.70
CA LYS A 43 21.53 16.69 -4.17
C LYS A 43 20.88 15.37 -4.58
N ARG A 44 21.22 14.27 -3.91
CA ARG A 44 20.63 12.94 -4.18
C ARG A 44 19.13 12.93 -3.91
N ASP A 45 18.70 13.48 -2.77
CA ASP A 45 17.30 13.60 -2.39
C ASP A 45 16.51 14.43 -3.41
N LYS A 46 17.04 15.61 -3.81
CA LYS A 46 16.44 16.44 -4.86
C LYS A 46 16.27 15.67 -6.19
N ASN A 47 17.27 14.88 -6.59
CA ASN A 47 17.19 14.09 -7.81
C ASN A 47 16.15 12.96 -7.71
N LEU A 48 16.09 12.26 -6.56
CA LEU A 48 15.11 11.21 -6.33
C LEU A 48 13.68 11.77 -6.28
N PHE A 49 13.49 12.92 -5.65
CA PHE A 49 12.22 13.65 -5.65
C PHE A 49 11.78 14.00 -7.08
N LEU A 50 12.69 14.50 -7.92
CA LEU A 50 12.41 14.78 -9.33
C LEU A 50 12.01 13.52 -10.10
N VAL A 51 12.74 12.42 -9.94
CA VAL A 51 12.41 11.13 -10.59
C VAL A 51 11.03 10.65 -10.15
N LYS A 52 10.75 10.72 -8.84
CA LYS A 52 9.45 10.37 -8.28
C LYS A 52 8.33 11.22 -8.87
N THR A 53 8.51 12.54 -8.99
CA THR A 53 7.52 13.45 -9.59
C THR A 53 7.29 13.12 -11.06
N ILE A 54 8.35 12.94 -11.86
CA ILE A 54 8.22 12.56 -13.28
C ILE A 54 7.47 11.23 -13.41
N PHE A 55 7.83 10.22 -12.61
CA PHE A 55 7.20 8.92 -12.66
C PHE A 55 5.73 8.97 -12.22
N GLN A 56 5.42 9.77 -11.20
CA GLN A 56 4.05 10.02 -10.77
C GLN A 56 3.20 10.64 -11.89
N GLU A 57 3.71 11.64 -12.61
CA GLU A 57 3.02 12.24 -13.76
C GLU A 57 2.81 11.21 -14.89
N ILE A 58 3.83 10.41 -15.19
CA ILE A 58 3.72 9.33 -16.19
C ILE A 58 2.61 8.36 -15.80
N LEU A 59 2.59 7.89 -14.54
CA LEU A 59 1.60 6.94 -14.05
C LEU A 59 0.19 7.53 -13.96
N ASN A 60 0.04 8.83 -13.79
CA ASN A 60 -1.26 9.50 -13.75
C ASN A 60 -1.73 10.04 -15.12
N SER A 61 -0.94 9.85 -16.17
CA SER A 61 -1.34 10.25 -17.53
C SER A 61 -2.54 9.42 -18.04
N LYS A 62 -3.42 10.07 -18.81
CA LYS A 62 -4.69 9.50 -19.32
C LYS A 62 -4.49 8.27 -20.23
N SER A 63 -3.27 7.99 -20.66
CA SER A 63 -2.92 6.88 -21.56
C SER A 63 -2.66 5.54 -20.86
N ASN A 64 -2.69 5.48 -19.51
CA ASN A 64 -2.36 4.24 -18.81
C ASN A 64 -3.53 3.24 -18.75
N GLY A 65 -3.25 2.02 -19.20
CA GLY A 65 -4.24 1.00 -19.58
C GLY A 65 -5.15 0.44 -18.48
N ARG A 66 -5.93 -0.57 -18.87
CA ARG A 66 -7.11 -1.11 -18.14
C ARG A 66 -6.81 -1.95 -16.88
N ARG A 67 -5.56 -2.07 -16.42
CA ARG A 67 -5.19 -2.95 -15.29
C ARG A 67 -5.54 -2.32 -13.93
N MET A 68 -5.70 -3.15 -12.90
CA MET A 68 -5.96 -2.70 -11.52
C MET A 68 -4.86 -1.76 -11.03
N PHE A 69 -3.59 -2.16 -11.20
CA PHE A 69 -2.43 -1.29 -11.00
C PHE A 69 -1.68 -1.16 -12.33
N ASN A 70 -1.36 0.08 -12.76
CA ASN A 70 -0.75 0.29 -14.08
C ASN A 70 0.74 -0.05 -14.11
N VAL A 71 1.40 -0.14 -12.96
CA VAL A 71 2.78 -0.64 -12.82
C VAL A 71 2.88 -2.15 -12.99
N VAL A 72 1.77 -2.88 -12.81
CA VAL A 72 1.76 -4.35 -12.88
C VAL A 72 1.95 -4.80 -14.33
N THR A 73 3.01 -5.55 -14.58
CA THR A 73 3.31 -6.15 -15.89
C THR A 73 2.55 -7.46 -16.08
N LYS A 74 2.28 -8.19 -14.99
CA LYS A 74 1.64 -9.51 -14.98
C LYS A 74 0.89 -9.79 -13.68
N THR A 75 -0.22 -10.52 -13.75
CA THR A 75 -0.86 -11.10 -12.57
C THR A 75 -0.52 -12.59 -12.48
N TRP A 76 -0.34 -13.10 -11.27
CA TRP A 76 -0.04 -14.50 -11.00
C TRP A 76 -0.88 -14.96 -9.82
N ASN A 77 -1.69 -16.01 -10.00
CA ASN A 77 -2.70 -16.41 -9.00
C ASN A 77 -2.42 -17.82 -8.45
N PRO A 78 -1.29 -18.05 -7.75
CA PRO A 78 -1.00 -19.36 -7.19
C PRO A 78 -2.00 -19.75 -6.12
N VAL A 79 -2.59 -18.76 -5.43
CA VAL A 79 -3.73 -18.94 -4.54
C VAL A 79 -4.84 -17.99 -4.98
N SER A 80 -6.07 -18.50 -5.07
CA SER A 80 -7.27 -17.72 -5.38
C SER A 80 -8.36 -17.97 -4.36
N GLY A 81 -9.37 -17.10 -4.32
CA GLY A 81 -10.47 -17.17 -3.36
C GLY A 81 -10.18 -16.42 -2.08
N CYS A 82 -11.26 -16.04 -1.38
CA CYS A 82 -11.17 -15.17 -0.20
C CYS A 82 -12.42 -15.31 0.67
N LEU A 83 -12.25 -15.29 1.99
CA LEU A 83 -13.36 -15.34 2.97
C LEU A 83 -13.57 -14.01 3.72
N HIS A 84 -13.04 -12.89 3.24
CA HIS A 84 -13.29 -11.56 3.85
C HIS A 84 -14.68 -10.97 3.55
N HIS A 85 -15.41 -11.55 2.59
CA HIS A 85 -16.78 -11.12 2.23
C HIS A 85 -16.97 -9.61 2.03
N CYS A 86 -15.99 -8.91 1.42
CA CYS A 86 -16.14 -7.46 1.15
C CYS A 86 -17.41 -7.20 0.32
N SER A 87 -18.23 -6.22 0.74
CA SER A 87 -19.49 -5.86 0.07
C SER A 87 -19.29 -5.43 -1.38
N TYR A 88 -18.12 -4.87 -1.70
CA TYR A 88 -17.74 -4.37 -3.02
C TYR A 88 -16.84 -5.31 -3.84
N CYS A 89 -16.69 -6.58 -3.43
CA CYS A 89 -15.66 -7.47 -3.98
C CYS A 89 -15.87 -7.83 -5.47
N TRP A 90 -15.15 -7.15 -6.37
CA TRP A 90 -15.20 -7.40 -7.81
C TRP A 90 -14.74 -8.83 -8.16
N ALA A 91 -13.70 -9.34 -7.51
CA ALA A 91 -13.15 -10.67 -7.77
C ALA A 91 -14.15 -11.78 -7.44
N ARG A 92 -14.85 -11.67 -6.30
CA ARG A 92 -15.94 -12.58 -5.93
C ARG A 92 -17.09 -12.52 -6.92
N LYS A 93 -17.51 -11.31 -7.32
CA LYS A 93 -18.55 -11.12 -8.33
C LYS A 93 -18.15 -11.76 -9.65
N LEU A 94 -16.92 -11.56 -10.12
CA LEU A 94 -16.40 -12.14 -11.35
C LEU A 94 -16.35 -13.67 -11.29
N ALA A 95 -15.81 -14.22 -10.20
CA ALA A 95 -15.72 -15.67 -9.94
C ALA A 95 -17.11 -16.33 -9.96
N ASN A 96 -18.08 -15.75 -9.27
CA ASN A 96 -19.43 -16.30 -9.15
C ASN A 96 -20.33 -16.03 -10.37
N THR A 97 -19.89 -15.20 -11.33
CA THR A 97 -20.67 -14.87 -12.53
C THR A 97 -19.97 -15.37 -13.79
N LYS A 98 -19.10 -14.56 -14.39
CA LYS A 98 -18.47 -14.85 -15.69
C LYS A 98 -17.56 -16.08 -15.64
N LEU A 99 -16.96 -16.37 -14.49
CA LEU A 99 -16.03 -17.49 -14.35
C LEU A 99 -16.64 -18.69 -13.62
N LYS A 100 -17.94 -18.69 -13.34
CA LYS A 100 -18.60 -19.72 -12.52
C LYS A 100 -18.48 -21.14 -13.08
N ASN A 101 -18.22 -21.29 -14.37
CA ASN A 101 -18.05 -22.60 -15.03
C ASN A 101 -16.58 -22.98 -15.23
N SER A 102 -15.64 -22.11 -14.86
CA SER A 102 -14.21 -22.39 -14.98
C SER A 102 -13.75 -23.35 -13.90
N HIS A 103 -12.71 -24.15 -14.20
CA HIS A 103 -12.18 -25.13 -13.26
C HIS A 103 -11.83 -24.53 -11.88
N ARG A 104 -11.33 -23.29 -11.84
CA ARG A 104 -10.90 -22.60 -10.61
C ARG A 104 -12.06 -22.12 -9.74
N TYR A 105 -13.20 -21.77 -10.35
CA TYR A 105 -14.30 -21.07 -9.64
C TYR A 105 -15.64 -21.81 -9.71
N LYS A 106 -15.66 -23.06 -10.21
CA LYS A 106 -16.85 -23.92 -10.25
C LYS A 106 -17.49 -24.19 -8.89
N GLU A 107 -16.71 -24.09 -7.81
CA GLU A 107 -17.17 -24.22 -6.42
C GLU A 107 -17.36 -22.85 -5.73
N GLY A 108 -17.38 -21.78 -6.51
CA GLY A 108 -17.46 -20.39 -6.06
C GLY A 108 -16.09 -19.81 -5.70
N PHE A 109 -16.10 -18.67 -5.02
CA PHE A 109 -14.89 -17.93 -4.62
C PHE A 109 -14.24 -18.46 -3.32
N LYS A 110 -14.07 -19.78 -3.24
CA LYS A 110 -13.45 -20.48 -2.11
C LYS A 110 -11.91 -20.50 -2.25
N PRO A 111 -11.15 -20.40 -1.14
CA PRO A 111 -9.70 -20.55 -1.17
C PRO A 111 -9.25 -21.84 -1.86
N ARG A 112 -8.31 -21.73 -2.79
CA ARG A 112 -7.72 -22.85 -3.55
C ARG A 112 -6.25 -22.56 -3.87
N LEU A 113 -5.42 -23.59 -3.77
CA LEU A 113 -4.08 -23.63 -4.35
C LEU A 113 -4.16 -24.08 -5.81
N ASN A 114 -3.63 -23.25 -6.71
CA ASN A 114 -3.60 -23.49 -8.15
C ASN A 114 -2.24 -24.07 -8.51
N GLU A 115 -2.08 -25.39 -8.34
CA GLU A 115 -0.83 -26.13 -8.57
C GLU A 115 -0.20 -25.88 -9.95
N GLU A 116 -1.03 -25.65 -10.97
CA GLU A 116 -0.56 -25.36 -12.31
C GLU A 116 0.23 -24.05 -12.43
N GLU A 117 -0.01 -23.09 -11.54
CA GLU A 117 0.60 -21.76 -11.58
C GLU A 117 2.09 -21.79 -11.20
N PHE A 118 2.57 -22.84 -10.54
CA PHE A 118 4.00 -23.01 -10.18
C PHE A 118 4.87 -23.42 -11.38
N LYS A 119 4.27 -23.66 -12.56
CA LYS A 119 5.00 -23.77 -13.83
C LYS A 119 5.37 -22.40 -14.40
N THR A 120 4.78 -21.32 -13.87
CA THR A 120 4.99 -19.97 -14.37
C THR A 120 6.43 -19.52 -14.20
N ARG A 121 6.96 -18.85 -15.23
CA ARG A 121 8.23 -18.13 -15.21
C ARG A 121 7.98 -16.63 -15.31
N PHE A 122 8.89 -15.86 -14.71
CA PHE A 122 8.89 -14.40 -14.73
C PHE A 122 10.15 -13.89 -15.41
N LYS A 123 10.05 -12.71 -16.03
CA LYS A 123 11.17 -12.06 -16.69
C LYS A 123 11.83 -11.06 -15.75
N ASP A 124 13.12 -10.81 -15.97
CA ASP A 124 13.85 -9.73 -15.30
C ASP A 124 13.09 -8.40 -15.53
N GLY A 125 12.86 -7.66 -14.44
CA GLY A 125 12.12 -6.40 -14.45
C GLY A 125 10.59 -6.51 -14.42
N ASP A 126 10.02 -7.73 -14.40
CA ASP A 126 8.58 -7.88 -14.20
C ASP A 126 8.13 -7.29 -12.84
N PHE A 127 6.92 -6.73 -12.82
CA PHE A 127 6.22 -6.31 -11.61
C PHE A 127 4.93 -7.14 -11.52
N VAL A 128 4.96 -8.16 -10.66
CA VAL A 128 3.93 -9.20 -10.60
C VAL A 128 2.96 -8.91 -9.45
N PHE A 129 1.67 -8.80 -9.73
CA PHE A 129 0.66 -8.80 -8.68
C PHE A 129 0.26 -10.25 -8.34
N VAL A 130 0.59 -10.66 -7.12
CA VAL A 130 0.33 -12.01 -6.62
C VAL A 130 -1.08 -12.08 -6.02
N SER A 131 -1.86 -13.05 -6.49
CA SER A 131 -3.21 -13.37 -5.99
C SER A 131 -4.21 -12.21 -6.10
N ASP A 132 -4.31 -11.56 -7.27
CA ASP A 132 -5.31 -10.52 -7.53
C ASP A 132 -6.77 -11.01 -7.48
N MET A 133 -6.97 -12.32 -7.60
CA MET A 133 -8.24 -13.03 -7.40
C MET A 133 -8.33 -13.73 -6.04
N GLY A 134 -7.68 -13.21 -5.00
CA GLY A 134 -7.72 -13.78 -3.66
C GLY A 134 -7.13 -12.86 -2.59
N ASP A 135 -6.90 -13.41 -1.40
CA ASP A 135 -6.06 -12.79 -0.38
C ASP A 135 -5.14 -13.86 0.20
N LEU A 136 -3.86 -13.85 -0.21
CA LEU A 136 -2.88 -14.88 0.17
C LEU A 136 -2.62 -14.92 1.67
N PHE A 137 -2.79 -13.81 2.38
CA PHE A 137 -2.45 -13.68 3.80
C PHE A 137 -3.69 -13.67 4.70
N GLY A 138 -4.90 -13.90 4.18
CA GLY A 138 -6.09 -14.11 5.04
C GLY A 138 -5.96 -15.37 5.88
N ASP A 139 -6.36 -15.37 7.15
CA ASP A 139 -6.11 -16.48 8.11
C ASP A 139 -6.63 -17.86 7.66
N PHE A 140 -7.59 -17.87 6.75
CA PHE A 140 -8.14 -19.06 6.10
C PHE A 140 -7.21 -19.71 5.06
N ILE A 141 -6.07 -19.10 4.73
CA ILE A 141 -5.06 -19.70 3.86
C ILE A 141 -4.08 -20.53 4.69
N PRO A 142 -3.85 -21.81 4.37
CA PRO A 142 -2.85 -22.63 5.06
C PRO A 142 -1.43 -22.08 4.96
N ARG A 143 -0.61 -22.27 6.00
CA ARG A 143 0.75 -21.71 6.08
C ARG A 143 1.64 -22.24 4.95
N GLU A 144 1.52 -23.52 4.65
CA GLU A 144 2.28 -24.23 3.63
C GLU A 144 2.03 -23.71 2.22
N TRP A 145 0.84 -23.16 1.93
CA TRP A 145 0.56 -22.52 0.63
C TRP A 145 1.35 -21.23 0.49
N ILE A 146 1.41 -20.42 1.55
CA ILE A 146 2.16 -19.16 1.57
C ILE A 146 3.65 -19.46 1.39
N LEU A 147 4.20 -20.42 2.14
CA LEU A 147 5.60 -20.81 1.99
C LEU A 147 5.93 -21.28 0.59
N LYS A 148 5.08 -22.12 -0.02
CA LYS A 148 5.29 -22.60 -1.39
C LYS A 148 5.31 -21.44 -2.40
N VAL A 149 4.49 -20.41 -2.19
CA VAL A 149 4.52 -19.18 -3.00
C VAL A 149 5.83 -18.42 -2.79
N LEU A 150 6.27 -18.22 -1.55
CA LEU A 150 7.52 -17.51 -1.23
C LEU A 150 8.75 -18.25 -1.77
N GLU A 151 8.79 -19.58 -1.64
CA GLU A 151 9.84 -20.42 -2.22
C GLU A 151 9.89 -20.29 -3.74
N HIS A 152 8.72 -20.27 -4.41
CA HIS A 152 8.67 -20.12 -5.87
C HIS A 152 9.25 -18.78 -6.32
N ILE A 153 8.91 -17.66 -5.67
CA ILE A 153 9.37 -16.34 -6.11
C ILE A 153 10.85 -16.07 -5.79
N GLN A 154 11.44 -16.77 -4.81
CA GLN A 154 12.88 -16.68 -4.50
C GLN A 154 13.77 -17.03 -5.69
N HIS A 155 13.27 -17.84 -6.62
CA HIS A 155 13.97 -18.19 -7.86
C HIS A 155 14.03 -17.05 -8.90
N PHE A 156 13.37 -15.90 -8.63
CA PHE A 156 13.27 -14.78 -9.56
C PHE A 156 13.68 -13.44 -8.91
N PRO A 157 14.94 -13.30 -8.45
CA PRO A 157 15.39 -12.16 -7.64
C PRO A 157 15.33 -10.80 -8.35
N LYS A 158 15.23 -10.79 -9.69
CA LYS A 158 15.14 -9.57 -10.51
C LYS A 158 13.71 -9.20 -10.91
N THR A 159 12.72 -9.89 -10.38
CA THR A 159 11.29 -9.60 -10.54
C THR A 159 10.75 -9.05 -9.23
N PHE A 160 9.89 -8.05 -9.25
CA PHE A 160 9.20 -7.57 -8.05
C PHE A 160 7.83 -8.23 -7.89
N PHE A 161 7.49 -8.61 -6.65
CA PHE A 161 6.24 -9.29 -6.33
C PHE A 161 5.41 -8.47 -5.35
N LEU A 162 4.33 -7.87 -5.85
CA LEU A 162 3.35 -7.17 -5.03
C LEU A 162 2.40 -8.18 -4.38
N PHE A 163 2.44 -8.23 -3.05
CA PHE A 163 1.42 -8.84 -2.23
C PHE A 163 0.50 -7.75 -1.69
N LEU A 164 -0.81 -7.93 -1.83
CA LEU A 164 -1.80 -7.01 -1.26
C LEU A 164 -2.79 -7.80 -0.42
N THR A 165 -2.99 -7.39 0.83
CA THR A 165 -3.86 -8.11 1.77
C THR A 165 -4.68 -7.16 2.64
N LYS A 166 -5.80 -7.66 3.18
CA LYS A 166 -6.50 -7.03 4.31
C LYS A 166 -6.12 -7.65 5.67
N ASN A 167 -5.08 -8.48 5.72
CA ASN A 167 -4.51 -9.06 6.94
C ASN A 167 -2.97 -8.85 7.02
N PRO A 168 -2.47 -7.60 6.96
CA PRO A 168 -1.03 -7.32 6.96
C PRO A 168 -0.32 -7.74 8.25
N GLY A 169 -1.04 -7.91 9.36
CA GLY A 169 -0.46 -8.47 10.59
C GLY A 169 0.10 -9.88 10.40
N ARG A 170 -0.38 -10.62 9.39
CA ARG A 170 0.13 -11.96 9.09
C ARG A 170 1.51 -11.94 8.44
N TYR A 171 1.97 -10.82 7.86
CA TYR A 171 3.32 -10.72 7.28
C TYR A 171 4.42 -11.04 8.29
N GLU A 172 4.25 -10.64 9.55
CA GLU A 172 5.21 -10.88 10.64
C GLU A 172 5.56 -12.38 10.80
N LYS A 173 4.64 -13.29 10.46
CA LYS A 173 4.86 -14.74 10.56
C LYS A 173 5.75 -15.32 9.45
N PHE A 174 6.12 -14.50 8.47
CA PHE A 174 6.82 -14.91 7.26
C PHE A 174 7.99 -13.98 6.90
N LEU A 175 8.37 -13.03 7.76
CA LEU A 175 9.43 -12.07 7.42
C LEU A 175 10.78 -12.73 7.17
N GLU A 176 11.08 -13.83 7.86
CA GLU A 176 12.31 -14.60 7.67
C GLU A 176 12.32 -15.36 6.32
N ASP A 177 11.14 -15.73 5.82
CA ASP A 177 10.96 -16.43 4.54
C ASP A 177 10.79 -15.45 3.36
N MET A 178 10.58 -14.15 3.65
CA MET A 178 10.23 -13.13 2.67
C MET A 178 11.45 -12.69 1.86
N PRO A 179 11.44 -12.80 0.53
CA PRO A 179 12.57 -12.39 -0.28
C PRO A 179 12.62 -10.86 -0.45
N GLU A 180 13.81 -10.31 -0.66
CA GLU A 180 14.04 -8.86 -0.72
C GLU A 180 13.25 -8.13 -1.81
N ASN A 181 12.86 -8.85 -2.87
CA ASN A 181 12.07 -8.36 -4.01
C ASN A 181 10.55 -8.40 -3.76
N ALA A 182 10.11 -8.80 -2.56
CA ALA A 182 8.72 -8.75 -2.15
C ALA A 182 8.31 -7.31 -1.77
N ILE A 183 7.18 -6.89 -2.31
CA ILE A 183 6.50 -5.65 -1.96
C ILE A 183 5.30 -6.02 -1.10
N LEU A 184 5.27 -5.51 0.14
CA LEU A 184 4.24 -5.84 1.12
C LEU A 184 3.20 -4.73 1.19
N GLY A 185 1.99 -5.05 0.75
CA GLY A 185 0.91 -4.10 0.57
C GLY A 185 -0.29 -4.35 1.47
N ALA A 186 -0.94 -3.29 1.92
CA ALA A 186 -2.24 -3.39 2.58
C ALA A 186 -3.29 -2.53 1.89
N THR A 187 -4.53 -3.01 1.88
CA THR A 187 -5.69 -2.15 1.60
C THR A 187 -6.10 -1.43 2.89
N ILE A 188 -6.23 -0.11 2.87
CA ILE A 188 -6.75 0.70 3.98
C ILE A 188 -7.74 1.70 3.39
N GLU A 189 -9.04 1.42 3.49
CA GLU A 189 -10.06 2.22 2.79
C GLU A 189 -10.38 3.54 3.51
N THR A 190 -10.21 3.60 4.82
CA THR A 190 -10.52 4.74 5.72
C THR A 190 -9.72 4.61 7.03
N ASN A 191 -9.67 5.67 7.84
CA ASN A 191 -9.26 5.60 9.25
C ASN A 191 -10.43 5.41 10.23
N ARG A 192 -11.68 5.34 9.72
CA ARG A 192 -12.90 5.31 10.54
C ARG A 192 -13.46 3.89 10.65
N ASP A 193 -13.06 3.18 11.69
CA ASP A 193 -13.56 1.82 11.96
C ASP A 193 -15.08 1.77 12.20
N LYS A 194 -15.64 2.79 12.85
CA LYS A 194 -17.10 2.87 13.09
C LYS A 194 -17.87 2.87 11.77
N LEU A 195 -17.48 3.72 10.82
CA LEU A 195 -18.05 3.77 9.47
C LEU A 195 -17.87 2.42 8.76
N TYR A 196 -16.70 1.79 8.91
CA TYR A 196 -16.40 0.49 8.32
C TYR A 196 -17.36 -0.61 8.79
N LEU A 197 -17.65 -0.63 10.10
CA LEU A 197 -18.55 -1.60 10.73
C LEU A 197 -20.02 -1.32 10.40
N GLU A 198 -20.47 -0.08 10.53
CA GLU A 198 -21.86 0.32 10.28
C GLU A 198 -22.29 0.04 8.83
N ASN A 199 -21.37 0.17 7.88
CA ASN A 199 -21.62 -0.08 6.46
C ASN A 199 -21.29 -1.53 6.04
N VAL A 200 -20.95 -2.41 6.98
CA VAL A 200 -20.65 -3.84 6.75
C VAL A 200 -19.66 -4.00 5.58
N ILE A 201 -18.58 -3.21 5.58
CA ILE A 201 -17.68 -3.11 4.44
C ILE A 201 -17.01 -4.45 4.13
N SER A 202 -16.52 -5.15 5.16
CA SER A 202 -15.90 -6.48 5.05
C SER A 202 -15.76 -7.13 6.43
N GLY A 203 -15.68 -8.45 6.48
CA GLY A 203 -15.25 -9.21 7.66
C GLY A 203 -13.72 -9.36 7.78
N ALA A 204 -12.93 -8.51 7.13
CA ALA A 204 -11.48 -8.47 7.31
C ALA A 204 -11.09 -7.72 8.61
N ALA A 205 -9.80 -7.73 8.94
CA ALA A 205 -9.28 -6.91 10.04
C ALA A 205 -9.69 -5.43 9.85
N LEU A 206 -9.96 -4.73 10.96
CA LEU A 206 -10.34 -3.31 10.88
C LEU A 206 -9.22 -2.45 10.28
N PRO A 207 -9.54 -1.36 9.57
CA PRO A 207 -8.54 -0.46 9.01
C PRO A 207 -7.48 0.01 10.03
N SER A 208 -7.87 0.32 11.27
CA SER A 208 -6.92 0.69 12.33
C SER A 208 -5.90 -0.40 12.66
N ILE A 209 -6.34 -1.67 12.72
CA ILE A 209 -5.49 -2.83 12.96
C ILE A 209 -4.52 -3.03 11.78
N ARG A 210 -5.01 -2.83 10.56
CA ARG A 210 -4.18 -2.90 9.35
C ARG A 210 -3.12 -1.81 9.32
N TYR A 211 -3.49 -0.58 9.70
CA TYR A 211 -2.56 0.53 9.86
C TYR A 211 -1.48 0.22 10.89
N ASP A 212 -1.87 -0.25 12.09
CA ASP A 212 -0.93 -0.57 13.15
C ASP A 212 0.07 -1.67 12.74
N ALA A 213 -0.40 -2.70 12.04
CA ALA A 213 0.46 -3.73 11.48
C ALA A 213 1.46 -3.16 10.48
N MET A 214 0.99 -2.37 9.49
CA MET A 214 1.85 -1.78 8.47
C MET A 214 2.85 -0.77 9.04
N LYS A 215 2.46 -0.02 10.08
CA LYS A 215 3.34 0.91 10.79
C LYS A 215 4.48 0.17 11.50
N LYS A 216 4.16 -0.92 12.21
CA LYS A 216 5.15 -1.70 12.99
C LYS A 216 6.04 -2.60 12.11
N LEU A 217 5.56 -2.95 10.93
CA LEU A 217 6.26 -3.80 9.97
C LEU A 217 7.64 -3.25 9.63
N LYS A 218 8.69 -4.03 9.91
CA LYS A 218 10.09 -3.71 9.57
C LYS A 218 10.41 -4.16 8.15
N TRP A 219 9.81 -3.49 7.17
CA TRP A 219 10.01 -3.73 5.75
C TRP A 219 10.13 -2.41 4.99
N ASP A 220 11.04 -2.29 4.04
CA ASP A 220 11.32 -1.04 3.33
C ASP A 220 10.45 -0.85 2.07
N LYS A 221 9.90 -1.94 1.52
CA LYS A 221 9.07 -1.94 0.30
C LYS A 221 7.59 -2.06 0.63
N LYS A 222 7.05 -1.08 1.36
CA LYS A 222 5.63 -1.04 1.74
C LYS A 222 4.76 -0.38 0.67
N PHE A 223 3.58 -0.93 0.45
CA PHE A 223 2.58 -0.41 -0.50
C PHE A 223 1.24 -0.18 0.20
N ILE A 224 0.49 0.85 -0.17
CA ILE A 224 -0.87 1.06 0.36
C ILE A 224 -1.86 1.25 -0.78
N SER A 225 -3.00 0.58 -0.70
CA SER A 225 -4.14 0.79 -1.59
C SER A 225 -5.31 1.36 -0.78
N VAL A 226 -5.75 2.55 -1.13
CA VAL A 226 -6.98 3.18 -0.62
C VAL A 226 -8.03 3.05 -1.71
N GLU A 227 -8.45 1.81 -1.94
CA GLU A 227 -9.39 1.43 -2.99
C GLU A 227 -10.40 0.38 -2.50
N PRO A 228 -11.71 0.68 -2.55
CA PRO A 228 -12.28 2.01 -2.77
C PRO A 228 -11.99 2.93 -1.57
N ILE A 229 -11.76 4.22 -1.81
CA ILE A 229 -11.67 5.22 -0.75
C ILE A 229 -13.04 5.42 -0.11
N LEU A 230 -13.08 5.34 1.22
CA LEU A 230 -14.26 5.60 2.04
C LEU A 230 -14.04 6.86 2.87
N ASP A 231 -15.11 7.48 3.35
CA ASP A 231 -15.01 8.75 4.09
C ASP A 231 -14.12 8.60 5.33
N PHE A 232 -13.30 9.62 5.58
CA PHE A 232 -12.12 9.56 6.44
C PHE A 232 -11.88 10.89 7.15
N ASP A 233 -10.99 10.94 8.13
CA ASP A 233 -10.51 12.19 8.73
C ASP A 233 -9.19 12.57 8.06
N LEU A 234 -9.16 13.73 7.39
CA LEU A 234 -8.06 14.14 6.51
C LEU A 234 -6.70 14.08 7.22
N GLU A 235 -6.57 14.80 8.33
CA GLU A 235 -5.34 14.87 9.11
C GLU A 235 -4.89 13.49 9.62
N VAL A 236 -5.84 12.65 10.05
CA VAL A 236 -5.55 11.32 10.61
C VAL A 236 -5.07 10.37 9.53
N LEU A 237 -5.75 10.32 8.38
CA LEU A 237 -5.35 9.43 7.29
C LEU A 237 -4.03 9.89 6.65
N CYS A 238 -3.81 11.20 6.49
CA CYS A 238 -2.51 11.75 6.09
C CYS A 238 -1.40 11.33 7.06
N LYS A 239 -1.65 11.42 8.37
CA LYS A 239 -0.71 10.95 9.38
C LYS A 239 -0.45 9.44 9.26
N TRP A 240 -1.48 8.62 9.01
CA TRP A 240 -1.29 7.18 8.83
C TRP A 240 -0.36 6.86 7.66
N VAL A 241 -0.51 7.55 6.53
CA VAL A 241 0.38 7.40 5.36
C VAL A 241 1.82 7.77 5.73
N LYS A 242 2.02 8.90 6.44
CA LYS A 242 3.36 9.33 6.92
C LYS A 242 3.99 8.32 7.87
N ASP A 243 3.22 7.79 8.83
CA ASP A 243 3.68 6.80 9.81
C ASP A 243 4.03 5.45 9.15
N ILE A 244 3.27 5.01 8.13
CA ILE A 244 3.57 3.77 7.39
C ILE A 244 4.79 3.96 6.48
N SER A 245 4.90 5.13 5.84
CA SER A 245 5.92 5.47 4.84
C SER A 245 5.97 4.46 3.67
N PRO A 246 4.86 4.27 2.93
CA PRO A 246 4.88 3.44 1.73
C PRO A 246 5.74 4.10 0.64
N PHE A 247 6.38 3.30 -0.22
CA PHE A 247 7.10 3.85 -1.38
C PHE A 247 6.12 4.26 -2.50
N MET A 248 4.95 3.60 -2.54
CA MET A 248 3.91 3.82 -3.53
C MET A 248 2.53 3.55 -2.93
N MET A 249 1.57 4.37 -3.36
CA MET A 249 0.18 4.28 -2.92
C MET A 249 -0.77 4.47 -4.08
N TYR A 250 -1.87 3.73 -4.07
CA TYR A 250 -2.98 3.90 -5.01
C TYR A 250 -4.22 4.42 -4.30
N VAL A 251 -4.95 5.31 -4.96
CA VAL A 251 -6.18 5.91 -4.43
C VAL A 251 -7.25 5.93 -5.51
N GLY A 252 -8.45 5.46 -5.19
CA GLY A 252 -9.55 5.41 -6.14
C GLY A 252 -10.90 5.25 -5.50
N TYR A 253 -11.90 5.90 -6.09
CA TYR A 253 -13.32 5.70 -5.80
C TYR A 253 -13.81 4.34 -6.27
N ASP A 254 -14.98 3.94 -5.81
CA ASP A 254 -15.66 2.76 -6.32
C ASP A 254 -16.04 2.95 -7.80
N ASN A 255 -15.78 1.88 -8.56
CA ASN A 255 -16.00 1.78 -10.00
C ASN A 255 -17.13 0.83 -10.39
N TYR A 256 -17.75 0.19 -9.40
CA TYR A 256 -18.75 -0.86 -9.63
C TYR A 256 -20.16 -0.48 -9.13
N HIS A 257 -20.37 0.79 -8.80
CA HIS A 257 -21.65 1.36 -8.36
C HIS A 257 -22.22 0.70 -7.09
N ASN A 258 -21.34 0.33 -6.16
CA ASN A 258 -21.66 -0.24 -4.86
C ASN A 258 -22.25 0.80 -3.89
N ARG A 259 -22.24 2.10 -4.24
CA ARG A 259 -22.75 3.21 -3.41
C ARG A 259 -22.18 3.21 -1.99
N LEU A 260 -20.87 3.01 -1.91
CA LEU A 260 -20.14 3.00 -0.65
C LEU A 260 -20.15 4.41 0.00
N PRO A 261 -19.89 4.53 1.31
CA PRO A 261 -19.74 5.83 1.97
C PRO A 261 -18.45 6.52 1.51
N GLU A 262 -18.44 7.03 0.28
CA GLU A 262 -17.32 7.74 -0.34
C GLU A 262 -17.16 9.17 0.23
N PRO A 263 -15.94 9.72 0.34
CA PRO A 263 -15.74 11.12 0.68
C PRO A 263 -16.10 12.05 -0.49
N PRO A 264 -16.52 13.31 -0.24
CA PRO A 264 -16.65 14.33 -1.29
C PRO A 264 -15.36 14.50 -2.10
N LEU A 265 -15.48 14.82 -3.40
CA LEU A 265 -14.32 14.97 -4.29
C LEU A 265 -13.30 15.99 -3.76
N SER A 266 -13.79 17.12 -3.25
CA SER A 266 -12.94 18.19 -2.71
C SER A 266 -12.03 17.69 -1.58
N LYS A 267 -12.54 16.80 -0.73
CA LYS A 267 -11.80 16.20 0.39
C LYS A 267 -10.73 15.22 -0.11
N THR A 268 -11.06 14.40 -1.11
CA THR A 268 -10.09 13.49 -1.72
C THR A 268 -8.97 14.23 -2.46
N LEU A 269 -9.29 15.33 -3.15
CA LEU A 269 -8.27 16.13 -3.83
C LEU A 269 -7.28 16.74 -2.84
N LYS A 270 -7.75 17.28 -1.71
CA LYS A 270 -6.89 17.76 -0.61
C LYS A 270 -6.01 16.64 -0.05
N PHE A 271 -6.59 15.46 0.19
CA PHE A 271 -5.82 14.30 0.62
C PHE A 271 -4.70 13.97 -0.36
N LEU A 272 -5.02 13.81 -1.65
CA LEU A 272 -4.06 13.50 -2.70
C LEU A 272 -2.94 14.54 -2.79
N GLU A 273 -3.25 15.83 -2.63
CA GLU A 273 -2.26 16.91 -2.59
C GLU A 273 -1.27 16.71 -1.44
N GLU A 274 -1.76 16.56 -0.20
CA GLU A 274 -0.92 16.40 0.98
C GLU A 274 -0.02 15.16 0.94
N ILE A 275 -0.55 14.01 0.49
CA ILE A 275 0.23 12.77 0.47
C ILE A 275 1.17 12.66 -0.74
N SER A 276 0.93 13.45 -1.81
CA SER A 276 1.82 13.51 -2.98
C SER A 276 3.17 14.14 -2.66
N GLU A 277 3.34 14.80 -1.51
CA GLU A 277 4.66 15.24 -1.04
C GLU A 277 5.45 14.10 -0.39
N VAL A 278 4.75 13.14 0.20
CA VAL A 278 5.32 12.09 1.07
C VAL A 278 5.67 10.81 0.31
N THR A 279 4.76 10.33 -0.52
CA THR A 279 4.88 9.05 -1.25
C THR A 279 4.56 9.26 -2.72
N LEU A 280 4.92 8.31 -3.59
CA LEU A 280 4.37 8.28 -4.94
C LEU A 280 2.89 7.88 -4.88
N VAL A 281 2.03 8.69 -5.49
CA VAL A 281 0.58 8.48 -5.50
C VAL A 281 0.08 8.25 -6.92
N VAL A 282 -0.56 7.10 -7.14
CA VAL A 282 -1.27 6.79 -8.39
C VAL A 282 -2.77 6.97 -8.19
N ARG A 283 -3.34 7.87 -8.97
CA ARG A 283 -4.76 8.18 -9.02
C ARG A 283 -5.44 7.17 -9.93
N LYS A 284 -6.39 6.44 -9.38
CA LYS A 284 -7.29 5.57 -10.14
C LYS A 284 -8.52 6.37 -10.53
N THR A 285 -9.72 5.84 -10.33
CA THR A 285 -10.91 6.65 -10.60
C THR A 285 -11.05 7.71 -9.53
N ILE A 286 -10.90 8.96 -9.93
CA ILE A 286 -11.18 10.13 -9.10
C ILE A 286 -12.37 10.86 -9.75
N LYS A 287 -13.48 10.91 -9.03
CA LYS A 287 -14.76 11.47 -9.51
C LYS A 287 -15.54 12.05 -8.32
N PRO A 288 -16.53 12.92 -8.56
CA PRO A 288 -17.54 13.22 -7.55
C PRO A 288 -18.13 11.94 -6.97
N ALA A 289 -18.28 11.91 -5.64
CA ALA A 289 -18.98 10.86 -4.94
C ALA A 289 -20.39 10.70 -5.52
N TRP A 290 -20.94 9.50 -5.43
CA TRP A 290 -22.23 9.19 -6.09
C TRP A 290 -23.39 10.07 -5.59
N PHE A 291 -23.33 10.62 -4.38
CA PHE A 291 -24.34 11.53 -3.83
C PHE A 291 -24.15 13.00 -4.22
N GLU A 292 -22.93 13.45 -4.52
CA GLU A 292 -22.66 14.85 -4.91
C GLU A 292 -23.40 15.25 -6.20
N ARG A 293 -23.69 14.29 -7.07
CA ARG A 293 -24.49 14.53 -8.29
C ARG A 293 -25.99 14.63 -8.02
N LEU A 294 -26.47 14.03 -6.93
CA LEU A 294 -27.89 14.07 -6.56
C LEU A 294 -28.25 15.43 -5.94
N GLU A 295 -27.36 15.99 -5.12
CA GLU A 295 -27.53 17.31 -4.50
C GLU A 295 -27.62 18.43 -5.55
N SER A 296 -26.76 18.40 -6.58
CA SER A 296 -26.83 19.38 -7.68
C SER A 296 -28.13 19.37 -8.48
N HIS A 297 -28.89 18.25 -8.46
CA HIS A 297 -30.20 18.17 -9.11
C HIS A 297 -31.34 18.68 -8.22
N LEU A 298 -31.17 18.65 -6.89
CA LEU A 298 -32.15 19.16 -5.93
C LEU A 298 -32.05 20.69 -5.80
N ASP A 299 -30.84 21.24 -5.86
CA ASP A 299 -30.61 22.69 -5.80
C ASP A 299 -31.06 23.44 -7.07
N GLY A 300 -31.22 22.73 -8.20
CA GLY A 300 -31.74 23.29 -9.46
C GLY A 300 -33.26 23.30 -9.62
N ILE A 301 -34.00 22.91 -8.57
CA ILE A 301 -35.47 22.86 -8.53
C ILE A 301 -36.05 23.92 -7.55
N GLN A 302 -35.20 24.75 -6.93
CA GLN A 302 -35.62 25.92 -6.15
C GLN A 302 -35.59 27.23 -6.95
#